data_AF-A0A7K7LBP4-F1
#
_entry.id   AF-A0A7K7LBP4-F1
#
_cell.length_a   1.000
_cell.length_b   1.000
_cell.length_c   1.000
_cell.angle_alpha   90.00
_cell.angle_beta   90.00
_cell.angle_gamma   90.00
#
_symmetry.space_group_name_H-M   'P 1'
#
loop_
_entity.id
_entity.type
_entity.pdbx_description
1 polymer ?
#
loop_
_entity_poly.entity_id
_entity_poly.type
_entity_poly.pdbx_seq_one_letter_code
_entity_poly.pdbx_strand_id
1 'polypeptide(L)'
;MERVCEKALPEERLFGILPNCSHAFCLGCIRTWRRSRDFQSEVIKACPECRVTSSYYIPHKYWVSDAGEKEQLIERFKARTGKIRCKFFIQNRGRCPFRSDCIYLHELPGGQPLRHGPQRQ
;
A
#
# COMPACT_ATOMS: atom_id res chain seq x y z
N MET A 1 21.13 13.47 1.27
CA MET A 1 20.15 12.38 1.39
C MET A 1 20.70 11.35 2.35
N GLU A 2 20.03 11.10 3.46
CA GLU A 2 20.49 10.17 4.52
C GLU A 2 20.27 8.71 4.09
N ARG A 3 21.26 7.84 4.32
CA ARG A 3 21.15 6.42 3.98
C ARG A 3 20.32 5.70 5.05
N VAL A 4 19.22 5.11 4.60
CA VAL A 4 18.25 4.38 5.44
C VAL A 4 18.89 3.27 6.29
N CYS A 5 19.97 2.66 5.80
CA CYS A 5 20.71 1.60 6.50
C CYS A 5 21.44 2.08 7.77
N GLU A 6 21.70 3.39 7.90
CA GLU A 6 22.48 3.97 8.99
C GLU A 6 21.59 4.43 10.16
N LYS A 7 20.26 4.28 10.05
CA LYS A 7 19.33 4.65 11.11
C LYS A 7 19.49 3.78 12.36
N ALA A 8 19.36 4.43 13.52
CA ALA A 8 19.58 3.85 14.85
C ALA A 8 18.62 2.70 15.17
N LEU A 9 17.38 2.79 14.70
CA LEU A 9 16.36 1.76 14.95
C LEU A 9 16.26 0.78 13.77
N PRO A 10 16.31 -0.54 14.01
CA PRO A 10 16.18 -1.54 12.94
C PRO A 10 14.83 -1.45 12.20
N GLU A 11 13.80 -0.93 12.86
CA GLU A 11 12.46 -0.69 12.31
C GLU A 11 12.44 0.47 11.29
N GLU A 12 13.39 1.40 11.40
CA GLU A 12 13.56 2.51 10.47
C GLU A 12 14.44 2.17 9.26
N ARG A 13 15.08 0.98 9.28
CA ARG A 13 15.85 0.45 8.14
C ARG A 13 14.98 -0.24 7.09
N LEU A 14 13.67 -0.10 7.19
CA LEU A 14 12.71 -0.62 6.22
C LEU A 14 12.45 0.40 5.12
N PHE A 15 12.27 -0.11 3.91
CA PHE A 15 11.86 0.66 2.75
C PHE A 15 10.36 0.47 2.52
N GLY A 16 9.64 1.57 2.27
CA GLY A 16 8.29 1.55 1.73
C GLY A 16 8.36 1.51 0.21
N ILE A 17 8.11 0.32 -0.36
CA ILE A 17 8.08 0.11 -1.80
C ILE A 17 6.68 0.47 -2.32
N LEU A 18 6.61 1.33 -3.34
CA LEU A 18 5.35 1.68 -3.98
C LEU A 18 5.04 0.70 -5.13
N PRO A 19 3.85 0.10 -5.22
CA PRO A 19 3.49 -0.80 -6.31
C PRO A 19 3.54 -0.13 -7.69
N ASN A 20 3.13 1.13 -7.80
CA ASN A 20 2.92 1.78 -9.09
C ASN A 20 4.15 2.56 -9.62
N CYS A 21 5.27 2.60 -8.89
CA CYS A 21 6.51 3.23 -9.36
C CYS A 21 7.76 2.58 -8.78
N SER A 22 8.91 2.72 -9.44
CA SER A 22 10.19 2.14 -8.98
C SER A 22 10.84 2.91 -7.82
N HIS A 23 10.19 3.96 -7.31
CA HIS A 23 10.71 4.76 -6.20
C HIS A 23 10.51 4.04 -4.85
N ALA A 24 11.57 3.99 -4.07
CA ALA A 24 11.58 3.42 -2.73
C ALA A 24 11.98 4.52 -1.73
N PHE A 25 11.22 4.64 -0.65
CA PHE A 25 11.51 5.60 0.41
C PHE A 25 11.73 4.88 1.73
N CYS A 26 12.40 5.51 2.67
CA CYS A 26 12.43 4.99 4.03
C CYS A 26 11.01 4.90 4.61
N LEU A 27 10.73 3.91 5.44
CA LEU A 27 9.40 3.70 6.02
C LEU A 27 8.91 4.92 6.79
N GLY A 28 9.82 5.60 7.51
CA GLY A 28 9.51 6.87 8.19
C GLY A 28 9.16 7.99 7.21
N CYS A 29 9.87 8.08 6.08
CA CYS A 29 9.72 9.10 5.06
C CYS A 29 8.34 9.01 4.40
N ILE A 30 7.96 7.81 3.94
CA ILE A 30 6.65 7.58 3.33
C ILE A 30 5.52 7.75 4.35
N ARG A 31 5.74 7.38 5.62
CA ARG A 31 4.76 7.59 6.69
C ARG A 31 4.53 9.08 6.95
N THR A 32 5.59 9.88 7.01
CA THR A 32 5.50 11.34 7.17
C THR A 32 4.80 11.97 5.96
N TRP A 33 5.16 11.57 4.75
CA TRP A 33 4.50 12.02 3.52
C TRP A 33 2.99 11.78 3.55
N ARG A 34 2.56 10.56 3.90
CA ARG A 34 1.14 10.20 3.98
C ARG A 34 0.39 10.85 5.14
N ARG A 35 1.10 11.31 6.18
CA ARG A 35 0.52 11.99 7.35
C ARG A 35 0.44 13.50 7.14
N SER A 36 1.23 14.07 6.23
CA SER A 36 1.16 15.49 5.90
C SER A 36 -0.26 15.85 5.48
N ARG A 37 -0.79 16.93 6.06
CA ARG A 37 -2.12 17.47 5.75
C ARG A 37 -2.03 18.72 4.89
N ASP A 38 -0.82 19.15 4.58
CA ASP A 38 -0.48 20.35 3.80
C ASP A 38 -0.88 20.20 2.33
N PHE A 39 -1.04 18.96 1.86
CA PHE A 39 -1.40 18.64 0.49
C PHE A 39 -2.75 17.92 0.40
N GLN A 40 -3.42 18.05 -0.74
CA GLN A 40 -4.67 17.35 -1.01
C GLN A 40 -4.48 15.83 -0.93
N SER A 41 -5.55 15.12 -0.58
CA SER A 41 -5.51 13.67 -0.32
C SER A 41 -4.97 12.83 -1.48
N GLU A 42 -5.07 13.32 -2.71
CA GLU A 42 -4.57 12.69 -3.93
C GLU A 42 -3.05 12.77 -4.03
N VAL A 43 -2.47 13.89 -3.59
CA VAL A 43 -1.03 14.16 -3.59
C VAL A 43 -0.31 13.31 -2.53
N ILE A 44 -0.86 13.24 -1.32
CA ILE A 44 -0.26 12.45 -0.23
C ILE A 44 -0.37 10.93 -0.44
N LYS A 45 -1.29 10.51 -1.33
CA LYS A 45 -1.41 9.12 -1.81
C LYS A 45 -0.51 8.86 -3.02
N ALA A 46 0.13 9.88 -3.59
CA ALA A 46 1.03 9.73 -4.70
C ALA A 46 2.49 9.57 -4.25
N CYS A 47 3.32 9.08 -5.16
CA CYS A 47 4.76 9.11 -4.99
C CYS A 47 5.27 10.57 -4.89
N PRO A 48 6.14 10.90 -3.93
CA PRO A 48 6.68 12.25 -3.81
C PRO A 48 7.57 12.66 -5.00
N GLU A 49 8.14 11.71 -5.74
CA GLU A 49 9.00 11.99 -6.90
C GLU A 49 8.20 12.02 -8.21
N CYS A 50 7.55 10.92 -8.58
CA CYS A 50 6.86 10.82 -9.88
C CYS A 50 5.37 11.14 -9.85
N ARG A 51 4.80 11.47 -8.68
CA ARG A 51 3.36 11.76 -8.50
C ARG A 51 2.41 10.64 -8.95
N VAL A 52 2.92 9.43 -9.20
CA VAL A 52 2.07 8.27 -9.49
C VAL A 52 1.27 7.91 -8.24
N THR A 53 -0.05 7.84 -8.38
CA THR A 53 -0.98 7.48 -7.32
C THR A 53 -0.75 6.04 -6.85
N SER A 54 -0.56 5.86 -5.54
CA SER A 54 -0.32 4.56 -4.93
C SER A 54 -1.03 4.49 -3.59
N SER A 55 -2.19 3.85 -3.51
CA SER A 55 -3.00 3.87 -2.28
C SER A 55 -2.43 3.07 -1.12
N TYR A 56 -1.43 2.24 -1.35
CA TYR A 56 -0.69 1.52 -0.29
C TYR A 56 0.81 1.48 -0.61
N TYR A 57 1.60 1.07 0.39
CA TYR A 57 3.04 0.82 0.25
C TYR A 57 3.37 -0.51 0.94
N ILE A 58 4.42 -1.17 0.49
CA ILE A 58 4.86 -2.47 1.01
C ILE A 58 6.12 -2.25 1.85
N PRO A 59 6.08 -2.51 3.16
CA PRO A 59 7.30 -2.46 3.98
C PRO A 59 8.20 -3.65 3.61
N HIS A 60 9.42 -3.37 3.18
CA HIS A 60 10.41 -4.38 2.80
C HIS A 60 11.80 -4.02 3.34
N LYS A 61 12.61 -5.02 3.64
CA LYS A 61 13.96 -4.81 4.22
C LYS A 61 14.97 -4.28 3.20
N TYR A 62 14.77 -4.62 1.93
CA TYR A 62 15.67 -4.27 0.85
C TYR A 62 14.98 -3.40 -0.18
N TRP A 63 15.74 -2.51 -0.80
CA TRP A 63 15.32 -1.80 -2.00
C TRP A 63 15.10 -2.84 -3.12
N VAL A 64 13.99 -2.73 -3.83
CA VAL A 64 13.70 -3.55 -5.02
C VAL A 64 13.59 -2.64 -6.24
N SER A 65 14.61 -2.68 -7.10
CA SER A 65 14.62 -1.93 -8.38
C SER A 65 14.05 -2.76 -9.53
N ASP A 66 14.22 -4.08 -9.46
CA ASP A 66 13.81 -4.99 -10.51
C ASP A 66 12.30 -5.09 -10.60
N ALA A 67 11.75 -4.97 -11.82
CA ALA A 67 10.32 -5.00 -12.05
C ALA A 67 9.71 -6.38 -11.72
N GLY A 68 10.44 -7.47 -12.01
CA GLY A 68 9.99 -8.83 -11.77
C GLY A 68 10.01 -9.20 -10.28
N GLU A 69 11.07 -8.86 -9.55
CA GLU A 69 11.09 -9.04 -8.09
C GLU A 69 10.01 -8.20 -7.40
N LYS A 70 9.80 -6.97 -7.88
CA LYS A 70 8.80 -6.07 -7.35
C LYS A 70 7.38 -6.60 -7.59
N GLU A 71 7.09 -7.10 -8.79
CA GLU A 71 5.79 -7.68 -9.10
C GLU A 71 5.49 -8.88 -8.20
N GLN A 72 6.44 -9.79 -8.03
CA GLN A 72 6.33 -10.91 -7.10
C GLN A 72 6.12 -10.46 -5.65
N LEU A 73 6.80 -9.39 -5.23
CA LEU A 73 6.61 -8.80 -3.90
C LEU A 73 5.19 -8.25 -3.73
N ILE A 74 4.66 -7.55 -4.75
CA ILE A 74 3.31 -7.01 -4.76
C ILE A 74 2.29 -8.15 -4.69
N GLU A 75 2.44 -9.18 -5.51
CA GLU A 75 1.55 -10.34 -5.53
C GLU A 75 1.55 -11.07 -4.19
N ARG A 76 2.73 -11.39 -3.64
CA ARG A 76 2.84 -12.05 -2.33
C ARG A 76 2.21 -11.20 -1.22
N PHE A 77 2.42 -9.88 -1.28
CA PHE A 77 1.85 -8.97 -0.29
C PHE A 77 0.33 -8.87 -0.41
N LYS A 78 -0.21 -8.76 -1.64
CA LYS A 78 -1.65 -8.80 -1.91
C LYS A 78 -2.27 -10.13 -1.48
N ALA A 79 -1.64 -11.26 -1.79
CA ALA A 79 -2.12 -12.59 -1.41
C ALA A 79 -2.13 -12.79 0.11
N ARG A 80 -1.14 -12.24 0.84
CA ARG A 80 -1.12 -12.27 2.30
C ARG A 80 -2.18 -11.35 2.89
N THR A 81 -2.27 -10.12 2.39
CA THR A 81 -3.18 -9.09 2.94
C THR A 81 -4.64 -9.37 2.59
N GLY A 82 -4.89 -9.93 1.42
CA GLY A 82 -6.21 -10.40 0.97
C GLY A 82 -6.73 -11.62 1.74
N LYS A 83 -5.95 -12.21 2.65
CA LYS A 83 -6.44 -13.19 3.64
C LYS A 83 -6.79 -12.54 4.98
N ILE A 84 -6.32 -11.32 5.20
CA ILE A 84 -6.57 -10.57 6.44
C ILE A 84 -7.88 -9.80 6.26
N ARG A 85 -8.84 -10.06 7.15
CA ARG A 85 -10.12 -9.37 7.12
C ARG A 85 -9.93 -7.86 7.34
N CYS A 86 -10.55 -7.06 6.48
CA CYS A 86 -10.47 -5.61 6.57
C CYS A 86 -11.16 -5.11 7.84
N LYS A 87 -10.37 -4.56 8.76
CA LYS A 87 -10.88 -4.01 10.04
C LYS A 87 -11.93 -2.93 9.81
N PHE A 88 -11.72 -2.03 8.84
CA PHE A 88 -12.67 -0.96 8.52
C PHE A 88 -13.98 -1.52 7.97
N PHE A 89 -13.91 -2.55 7.13
CA PHE A 89 -15.08 -3.17 6.54
C PHE A 89 -15.95 -3.87 7.59
N ILE A 90 -15.33 -4.62 8.50
CA ILE A 90 -16.04 -5.26 9.63
C ILE A 90 -16.64 -4.19 10.55
N GLN A 91 -15.85 -3.18 10.93
CA GLN A 91 -16.26 -2.16 11.89
C GLN A 91 -17.39 -1.27 11.36
N ASN A 92 -17.42 -0.99 10.05
CA ASN A 92 -18.42 -0.14 9.41
C ASN A 92 -19.49 -0.93 8.64
N ARG A 93 -19.77 -2.20 9.03
CA ARG A 93 -20.82 -3.05 8.44
C ARG A 93 -20.81 -3.09 6.90
N GLY A 94 -19.63 -3.27 6.30
CA GLY A 94 -19.47 -3.36 4.85
C GLY A 94 -19.08 -2.06 4.14
N ARG A 95 -18.79 -0.97 4.87
CA ARG A 95 -18.24 0.26 4.28
C ARG A 95 -16.74 0.39 4.54
N CYS A 96 -15.92 0.09 3.54
CA CYS A 96 -14.49 0.42 3.58
C CYS A 96 -14.26 1.81 2.95
N PRO A 97 -13.56 2.74 3.63
CA PRO A 97 -13.23 4.06 3.08
C PRO A 97 -12.29 3.97 1.86
N PHE A 98 -11.57 2.84 1.72
CA PHE A 98 -10.66 2.58 0.61
C PHE A 98 -11.35 1.92 -0.60
N ARG A 99 -12.58 1.40 -0.46
CA ARG A 99 -13.35 0.74 -1.53
C ARG A 99 -12.49 -0.22 -2.38
N SER A 100 -12.27 0.09 -3.66
CA SER A 100 -11.53 -0.71 -4.64
C SER A 100 -10.01 -0.69 -4.45
N ASP A 101 -9.48 0.28 -3.69
CA ASP A 101 -8.06 0.39 -3.35
C ASP A 101 -7.68 -0.37 -2.08
N CYS A 102 -8.64 -1.09 -1.47
CA CYS A 102 -8.35 -1.87 -0.28
C CYS A 102 -7.65 -3.18 -0.66
N ILE A 103 -6.48 -3.39 -0.06
CA ILE A 103 -5.69 -4.63 -0.19
C ILE A 103 -6.14 -5.74 0.78
N TYR A 104 -7.11 -5.45 1.65
CA TYR A 104 -7.61 -6.37 2.68
C TYR A 104 -8.89 -7.07 2.22
N LEU A 105 -9.18 -8.23 2.82
CA LEU A 105 -10.36 -9.02 2.49
C LEU A 105 -11.66 -8.31 2.94
N HIS A 106 -12.54 -8.04 1.99
CA HIS A 106 -13.90 -7.53 2.22
C HIS A 106 -14.91 -8.67 2.20
N GLU A 107 -14.92 -9.49 3.26
CA GLU A 107 -15.91 -10.54 3.43
C GLU A 107 -17.04 -10.06 4.34
N LEU A 108 -18.27 -10.02 3.83
CA LEU A 108 -19.47 -9.75 4.63
C LEU A 108 -19.83 -11.02 5.43
N PRO A 109 -20.28 -10.90 6.70
CA PRO A 109 -21.00 -12.00 7.35
C PRO A 109 -22.31 -12.21 6.57
N GLY A 110 -22.29 -13.14 5.62
CA GLY A 110 -23.37 -13.35 4.65
C GLY A 110 -22.93 -13.91 3.29
N GLY A 111 -21.64 -14.11 3.04
CA GLY A 111 -21.18 -14.96 1.93
C GLY A 111 -21.43 -14.45 0.51
N GLN A 112 -21.77 -13.17 0.33
CA GLN A 112 -21.76 -12.55 -0.99
C GLN A 112 -20.43 -11.83 -1.23
N PRO A 113 -19.48 -12.42 -1.98
CA PRO A 113 -18.47 -11.62 -2.63
C PRO A 113 -19.20 -10.61 -3.53
N LEU A 114 -18.86 -9.32 -3.40
CA LEU A 114 -19.28 -8.33 -4.39
C LEU A 114 -18.71 -8.80 -5.73
N ARG A 115 -19.60 -9.33 -6.58
CA ARG A 115 -19.28 -9.70 -7.96
C ARG A 115 -18.72 -8.45 -8.63
N HIS A 116 -17.41 -8.39 -8.81
CA HIS A 116 -16.83 -7.60 -9.88
C HIS A 116 -17.37 -8.22 -11.16
N GLY A 117 -18.44 -7.63 -11.69
CA GLY A 117 -18.93 -7.98 -13.02
C GLY A 117 -17.80 -7.79 -14.03
N PRO A 118 -17.71 -8.66 -15.05
CA PRO A 118 -16.69 -8.53 -16.07
C PRO A 118 -16.88 -7.19 -16.77
N GLN A 119 -15.84 -6.36 -16.75
CA GLN A 119 -15.78 -5.14 -17.55
C GLN A 119 -15.71 -5.57 -19.02
N ARG A 120 -16.87 -5.63 -19.67
CA ARG A 120 -16.99 -5.75 -21.13
C ARG A 120 -16.65 -4.38 -21.72
N GLN A 121 -15.61 -4.32 -22.54
CA GLN A 121 -15.59 -3.52 -23.77
C GLN A 121 -14.96 -4.38 -24.85
#